data_AF-A0A7W1GY48-F1
#
_entry.id   AF-A0A7W1GY48-F1
#
_cell.length_a   1.000
_cell.length_b   1.000
_cell.length_c   1.000
_cell.angle_alpha   90.00
_cell.angle_beta   90.00
_cell.angle_gamma   90.00
#
_symmetry.space_group_name_H-M   'P 1'
#
loop_
_entity.id
_entity.type
_entity.pdbx_description
1 polymer ?
#
loop_
_entity_poly.entity_id
_entity_poly.type
_entity_poly.pdbx_seq_one_letter_code
_entity_poly.pdbx_strand_id
1 'polypeptide(L)'
;STEHDRIPVGICVCGTAVAENRNQIVDDVQGLDNYVPCSLETRSEIVVLIRDRDVILGQIDIDSHSPSAFGPEDERLLEAIAAILAQAWA
;
A
#
# COMPACT_ATOMS: atom_id res chain seq x y z
N SER A 1 5.11 5.76 -13.98
CA SER A 1 4.20 4.63 -14.23
C SER A 1 5.04 3.40 -13.98
N THR A 2 4.61 2.59 -13.02
CA THR A 2 5.17 1.27 -12.73
C THR A 2 4.78 0.32 -13.87
N GLU A 3 5.48 -0.79 -14.04
CA GLU A 3 5.26 -1.74 -15.15
C GLU A 3 3.89 -2.47 -15.11
N HIS A 4 3.13 -2.35 -14.01
CA HIS A 4 1.89 -3.09 -13.80
C HIS A 4 0.65 -2.19 -13.91
N ASP A 5 -0.05 -2.24 -15.05
CA ASP A 5 -1.33 -1.54 -15.24
C ASP A 5 -2.49 -2.19 -14.45
N ARG A 6 -2.35 -3.47 -14.07
CA ARG A 6 -3.33 -4.24 -13.30
C ARG A 6 -2.66 -5.24 -12.39
N ILE A 7 -3.04 -5.24 -11.11
CA ILE A 7 -2.55 -6.17 -10.09
C ILE A 7 -3.75 -6.99 -9.59
N PRO A 8 -3.71 -8.34 -9.63
CA PRO A 8 -4.76 -9.16 -9.05
C PRO A 8 -4.83 -9.03 -7.53
N VAL A 9 -6.03 -9.12 -6.96
CA VAL A 9 -6.22 -9.15 -5.50
C VAL A 9 -5.44 -10.33 -4.89
N GLY A 10 -4.74 -10.07 -3.79
CA GLY A 10 -3.88 -11.03 -3.09
C GLY A 10 -2.46 -11.17 -3.65
N ILE A 11 -2.12 -10.45 -4.73
CA ILE A 11 -0.78 -10.47 -5.32
C ILE A 11 -0.02 -9.20 -4.93
N CYS A 12 1.27 -9.35 -4.59
CA CYS A 12 2.13 -8.31 -4.02
C CYS A 12 1.53 -7.60 -2.78
N VAL A 13 2.20 -6.55 -2.30
CA VAL A 13 1.79 -5.82 -1.10
C VAL A 13 0.45 -5.11 -1.32
N CYS A 14 0.31 -4.41 -2.45
CA CYS A 14 -0.93 -3.76 -2.89
C CYS A 14 -2.14 -4.72 -2.92
N GLY A 15 -2.03 -5.85 -3.63
CA GLY A 15 -3.14 -6.80 -3.71
C GLY A 15 -3.42 -7.49 -2.38
N THR A 16 -2.40 -7.72 -1.55
CA THR A 16 -2.56 -8.27 -0.19
C THR A 16 -3.35 -7.31 0.70
N ALA A 17 -3.08 -6.01 0.62
CA ALA A 17 -3.82 -4.99 1.37
C ALA A 17 -5.33 -5.10 1.11
N VAL A 18 -5.71 -5.19 -0.17
CA VAL A 18 -7.11 -5.36 -0.58
C VAL A 18 -7.69 -6.70 -0.12
N ALA A 19 -6.95 -7.80 -0.29
CA ALA A 19 -7.41 -9.15 0.05
C ALA A 19 -7.72 -9.31 1.55
N GLU A 20 -6.90 -8.71 2.40
CA GLU A 20 -7.04 -8.79 3.85
C GLU A 20 -7.84 -7.62 4.44
N ASN A 21 -8.25 -6.66 3.61
CA ASN A 21 -8.88 -5.40 3.99
C ASN A 21 -8.12 -4.66 5.12
N ARG A 22 -6.78 -4.72 5.10
CA ARG A 22 -5.91 -4.04 6.06
C ARG A 22 -4.77 -3.32 5.37
N ASN A 23 -4.26 -2.29 6.03
CA ASN A 23 -3.03 -1.62 5.58
C ASN A 23 -1.85 -2.59 5.69
N GLN A 24 -0.85 -2.42 4.83
CA GLN A 24 0.38 -3.22 4.86
C GLN A 24 1.56 -2.29 5.10
N ILE A 25 2.45 -2.69 6.00
CA ILE A 25 3.72 -2.02 6.25
C ILE A 25 4.77 -3.12 6.13
N VAL A 26 5.63 -3.02 5.11
CA VAL A 26 6.63 -4.02 4.80
C VAL A 26 8.01 -3.43 5.00
N ASP A 27 8.73 -3.92 6.00
CA ASP A 27 10.08 -3.47 6.35
C ASP A 27 11.14 -3.81 5.31
N ASP A 28 11.04 -5.00 4.70
CA ASP A 28 11.89 -5.42 3.58
C ASP A 28 11.11 -6.24 2.55
N VAL A 29 10.84 -5.65 1.38
CA VAL A 29 10.09 -6.31 0.30
C VAL A 29 10.87 -7.46 -0.35
N GLN A 30 12.20 -7.48 -0.24
CA GLN A 30 13.02 -8.56 -0.82
C GLN A 30 12.82 -9.90 -0.10
N GLY A 31 12.32 -9.88 1.14
CA GLY A 31 12.06 -11.08 1.93
C GLY A 31 10.69 -11.72 1.67
N LEU A 32 9.87 -11.14 0.81
CA LEU A 32 8.51 -11.61 0.53
C LEU A 32 8.49 -12.59 -0.67
N ASP A 33 8.09 -13.84 -0.40
CA ASP A 33 7.97 -14.90 -1.42
C ASP A 33 6.94 -14.58 -2.53
N ASN A 34 5.99 -13.68 -2.24
CA ASN A 34 4.91 -13.25 -3.14
C ASN A 34 5.07 -11.82 -3.67
N TYR A 35 6.28 -11.24 -3.61
CA TYR A 35 6.51 -9.88 -4.05
C TYR A 35 6.66 -9.78 -5.57
N VAL A 36 5.83 -8.93 -6.17
CA VAL A 36 5.99 -8.48 -7.55
C VAL A 36 6.39 -7.01 -7.46
N PRO A 37 7.67 -6.67 -7.65
CA PRO A 37 8.15 -5.30 -7.47
C PRO A 37 7.49 -4.35 -8.46
N CYS A 38 7.05 -3.19 -7.96
CA CYS A 38 6.76 -2.02 -8.79
C CYS A 38 8.05 -1.33 -9.28
N SER A 39 9.16 -1.49 -8.53
CA SER A 39 10.52 -1.07 -8.87
C SER A 39 11.54 -2.06 -8.30
N LEU A 40 12.65 -2.30 -9.01
CA LEU A 40 13.75 -3.15 -8.53
C LEU A 40 14.52 -2.54 -7.34
N GLU A 41 14.36 -1.24 -7.10
CA GLU A 41 15.06 -0.51 -6.03
C GLU A 41 14.26 -0.41 -4.73
N THR A 42 12.97 -0.77 -4.73
CA THR A 42 12.16 -0.76 -3.51
C THR A 42 12.74 -1.71 -2.47
N ARG A 43 12.92 -1.21 -1.26
CA ARG A 43 13.32 -1.95 -0.07
C ARG A 43 12.20 -2.02 0.95
N SER A 44 11.40 -0.98 1.16
CA SER A 44 10.22 -1.03 2.02
C SER A 44 9.02 -0.41 1.33
N GLU A 45 7.81 -0.82 1.70
CA GLU A 45 6.56 -0.33 1.11
C GLU A 45 5.51 -0.14 2.22
N ILE A 46 4.74 0.95 2.12
CA ILE A 46 3.53 1.16 2.93
C ILE A 46 2.32 1.34 2.02
N VAL A 47 1.29 0.54 2.25
CA VAL A 47 0.01 0.60 1.54
C VAL A 47 -1.11 0.88 2.54
N VAL A 48 -1.80 2.01 2.37
CA VAL A 48 -2.95 2.41 3.19
C VAL A 48 -4.19 2.49 2.34
N LEU A 49 -5.25 1.75 2.70
CA LEU A 49 -6.47 1.70 1.89
C LEU A 49 -7.31 2.96 2.08
N ILE A 50 -7.84 3.49 0.97
CA ILE A 50 -8.86 4.53 0.94
C ILE A 50 -10.22 3.84 0.97
N ARG A 51 -10.98 4.07 2.05
CA ARG A 51 -12.27 3.38 2.29
C ARG A 51 -13.41 4.39 2.44
N ASP A 52 -14.57 4.06 1.87
CA ASP A 52 -15.85 4.64 2.27
C ASP A 52 -16.75 3.52 2.78
N ARG A 53 -17.01 3.53 4.09
CA ARG A 53 -17.68 2.43 4.82
C ARG A 53 -17.00 1.08 4.55
N ASP A 54 -17.74 0.11 4.00
CA ASP A 54 -17.26 -1.24 3.69
C ASP A 54 -16.67 -1.37 2.28
N VAL A 55 -16.55 -0.26 1.54
CA VAL A 55 -16.04 -0.25 0.16
C VAL A 55 -14.63 0.31 0.14
N ILE A 56 -13.70 -0.45 -0.46
CA ILE A 56 -12.35 0.01 -0.80
C ILE A 56 -12.45 0.79 -2.11
N LEU A 57 -12.19 2.10 -2.05
CA LEU A 57 -12.19 3.00 -3.21
C LEU A 57 -10.85 2.99 -3.95
N GLY A 58 -9.77 2.74 -3.21
CA GLY A 58 -8.41 2.74 -3.72
C GLY A 58 -7.39 2.55 -2.59
N GLN A 59 -6.16 2.96 -2.84
CA GLN A 59 -5.05 2.85 -1.90
C GLN A 59 -4.05 3.98 -2.13
N ILE A 60 -3.37 4.37 -1.05
CA ILE A 60 -2.14 5.14 -1.09
C ILE A 60 -1.00 4.12 -1.00
N ASP A 61 -0.10 4.16 -1.97
CA ASP A 61 1.04 3.25 -2.11
C ASP A 61 2.32 4.08 -2.17
N ILE A 62 3.27 3.80 -1.27
CA ILE A 62 4.53 4.52 -1.15
C ILE A 62 5.69 3.52 -0.98
N ASP A 63 6.60 3.56 -1.95
CA ASP A 63 7.86 2.84 -1.93
C ASP A 63 9.00 3.65 -1.29
N SER A 64 9.99 2.96 -0.72
CA SER A 64 11.26 3.53 -0.29
C SER A 64 12.43 2.64 -0.70
N HIS A 65 13.56 3.26 -1.06
CA HIS A 65 14.83 2.56 -1.32
C HIS A 65 15.60 2.20 -0.04
N SER A 66 15.11 2.63 1.12
CA SER A 66 15.66 2.28 2.43
C SER A 66 14.77 1.23 3.10
N PRO A 67 15.33 0.18 3.74
CA PRO A 67 14.54 -0.75 4.54
C PRO A 67 13.94 -0.05 5.78
N SER A 68 12.81 -0.55 6.28
CA SER A 68 12.10 -0.05 7.46
C SER A 68 11.88 1.47 7.46
N ALA A 69 11.52 2.03 6.30
CA ALA A 69 11.36 3.48 6.17
C ALA A 69 10.05 4.00 6.79
N PHE A 70 9.10 3.13 7.09
CA PHE A 70 7.76 3.49 7.51
C PHE A 70 7.43 2.90 8.88
N GLY A 71 6.74 3.68 9.71
CA GLY A 71 6.29 3.26 11.03
C GLY A 71 4.86 3.68 11.36
N PRO A 72 4.45 3.51 12.62
CA PRO A 72 3.08 3.79 13.05
C PRO A 72 2.64 5.25 12.88
N GLU A 73 3.58 6.21 12.96
CA GLU A 73 3.26 7.62 12.75
C GLU A 73 2.94 7.93 11.28
N ASP A 74 3.66 7.29 10.36
CA ASP A 74 3.42 7.40 8.92
C ASP A 74 2.07 6.78 8.56
N GLU A 75 1.77 5.58 9.06
CA GLU A 75 0.47 4.93 8.86
C GLU A 75 -0.67 5.85 9.34
N ARG A 76 -0.56 6.39 10.56
CA ARG A 76 -1.60 7.26 11.12
C ARG A 76 -1.80 8.53 10.29
N LEU A 77 -0.72 9.12 9.78
CA LEU A 77 -0.77 10.27 8.89
C LEU A 77 -1.49 9.92 7.58
N LEU A 78 -1.10 8.81 6.97
CA LEU A 78 -1.66 8.34 5.71
C LEU A 78 -3.13 7.94 5.84
N GLU A 79 -3.55 7.36 6.98
CA GLU A 79 -4.96 7.08 7.27
C GLU A 79 -5.80 8.36 7.33
N ALA A 80 -5.27 9.43 7.94
CA ALA A 80 -5.94 10.72 7.97
C ALA A 80 -6.07 11.31 6.56
N ILE A 81 -5.03 11.18 5.73
CA ILE A 81 -5.06 11.60 4.32
C ILE A 81 -6.07 10.74 3.54
N ALA A 82 -6.08 9.43 3.72
CA ALA A 82 -7.01 8.51 3.06
C ALA A 82 -8.47 8.85 3.39
N ALA A 83 -8.76 9.23 4.63
CA ALA A 83 -10.10 9.69 5.02
C ALA A 83 -10.53 10.98 4.29
N ILE A 84 -9.60 11.92 4.09
CA ILE A 84 -9.86 13.15 3.32
C ILE A 84 -10.10 12.80 1.85
N LEU A 85 -9.29 11.92 1.26
CA LEU A 85 -9.45 11.48 -0.13
C LEU A 85 -10.79 10.76 -0.35
N ALA A 86 -11.22 9.92 0.60
CA ALA A 86 -12.51 9.24 0.52
C ALA A 86 -13.68 10.24 0.47
N GLN A 87 -13.61 11.33 1.23
CA GLN A 87 -14.64 12.39 1.19
C GLN A 87 -14.67 13.15 -0.14
N ALA A 88 -13.52 13.32 -0.79
CA ALA A 88 -13.41 14.02 -2.07
C ALA A 88 -13.80 13.14 -3.28
N TRP A 89 -13.94 11.82 -3.08
CA TRP A 89 -14.37 10.89 -4.12
C TRP A 89 -15.89 10.87 -4.35
N ALA A 90 -16.66 11.32 -3.35
CA ALA A 90 -18.12 11.42 -3.40
C ALA A 90 -18.61 12.61 -4.24
#